data_AF-A0A348P3E1-F1
#
_entry.id   AF-A0A348P3E1-F1
#
_cell.length_a   1.000
_cell.length_b   1.000
_cell.length_c   1.000
_cell.angle_alpha   90.00
_cell.angle_beta   90.00
_cell.angle_gamma   90.00
#
_symmetry.space_group_name_H-M   'P 1'
#
loop_
_entity.id
_entity.type
_entity.pdbx_description
1 polymer ?
#
loop_
_entity_poly.entity_id
_entity_poly.type
_entity_poly.pdbx_seq_one_letter_code
_entity_poly.pdbx_strand_id
1 'polypeptide(L)'
;NYLLWGLYYFFFLMLEKLYLKKPLEKAPAVISHAYSLIVIIIGWAFFYFEDMAKLREFFRALAFNNGFVNLTEKTIIINYLAVIILGIIFSMPVIQPFKNVARNLSGSKSHRAVLSTAYVLIVGCSMIISTAALVGDSYNPFLYFRF
;
A
#
# COMPACT_ATOMS: atom_id res chain seq x y z
N ASN A 1 -19.56 -0.22 -7.35
CA ASN A 1 -19.61 0.72 -6.20
C ASN A 1 -18.69 1.95 -6.33
N TYR A 2 -18.25 2.31 -7.53
CA TYR A 2 -17.27 3.39 -7.75
C TYR A 2 -17.75 4.80 -7.38
N LEU A 3 -19.05 5.08 -7.56
CA LEU A 3 -19.60 6.36 -7.14
C LEU A 3 -19.55 6.54 -5.62
N LEU A 4 -19.91 5.51 -4.86
CA LEU A 4 -19.82 5.53 -3.39
C LEU A 4 -18.37 5.67 -2.93
N TRP A 5 -17.44 4.99 -3.61
CA TRP A 5 -16.02 5.11 -3.37
C TRP A 5 -15.50 6.55 -3.58
N GLY A 6 -15.89 7.20 -4.68
CA GLY A 6 -15.53 8.59 -4.95
C GLY A 6 -16.13 9.56 -3.93
N LEU A 7 -17.41 9.39 -3.58
CA LEU A 7 -18.09 10.19 -2.56
C LEU A 7 -17.48 9.98 -1.17
N TYR A 8 -17.07 8.76 -0.84
CA TYR A 8 -16.41 8.42 0.42
C TYR A 8 -15.11 9.21 0.58
N TYR A 9 -14.21 9.15 -0.41
CA TYR A 9 -12.95 9.91 -0.35
C TYR A 9 -13.19 11.42 -0.40
N PHE A 10 -14.15 11.89 -1.21
CA PHE A 10 -14.51 13.30 -1.23
C PHE A 10 -14.95 13.80 0.17
N PHE A 11 -15.80 13.05 0.85
CA PHE A 11 -16.26 13.37 2.21
C PHE A 11 -15.09 13.43 3.19
N PHE A 12 -14.25 12.39 3.26
CA PHE A 12 -13.14 12.35 4.21
C PHE A 12 -12.08 13.41 3.90
N LEU A 13 -11.77 13.68 2.62
CA LEU A 13 -10.83 14.74 2.24
C LEU A 13 -11.38 16.14 2.55
N MET A 14 -12.66 16.40 2.34
CA MET A 14 -13.30 17.65 2.77
C MET A 14 -13.24 17.78 4.29
N LEU A 15 -13.62 16.73 5.02
CA LEU A 15 -13.62 16.72 6.47
C LEU A 15 -12.21 16.98 7.03
N GLU A 16 -11.20 16.34 6.45
CA GLU A 16 -9.79 16.54 6.79
C GLU A 16 -9.37 17.99 6.57
N LYS A 17 -9.65 18.54 5.39
CA LYS A 17 -9.22 19.89 5.02
C LYS A 17 -9.92 20.99 5.84
N LEU A 18 -11.19 20.79 6.19
CA LEU A 18 -12.01 21.79 6.89
C LEU A 18 -11.89 21.71 8.41
N TYR A 19 -11.86 20.52 8.98
CA TYR A 19 -12.02 20.32 10.44
C TYR A 19 -10.89 19.51 11.08
N LEU A 20 -10.40 18.48 10.40
CA LEU A 20 -9.50 17.50 11.00
C LEU A 20 -8.01 17.88 10.90
N LYS A 21 -7.62 18.80 10.01
CA LYS A 21 -6.22 19.20 9.82
C LYS A 21 -5.56 19.70 11.10
N LYS A 22 -6.16 20.67 11.79
CA LYS A 22 -5.62 21.25 13.04
C LYS A 22 -5.50 20.25 14.20
N PRO A 23 -6.50 19.39 14.49
CA PRO A 23 -6.36 18.38 15.54
C PRO A 23 -5.39 17.25 15.15
N LEU A 24 -5.34 16.81 13.88
CA LEU A 24 -4.38 15.79 13.44
C LEU A 24 -2.92 16.29 13.48
N GLU A 25 -2.68 17.58 13.20
CA GLU A 25 -1.35 18.20 13.34
C GLU A 25 -0.88 18.24 14.81
N LYS A 26 -1.82 18.29 15.77
CA LYS A 26 -1.52 18.28 17.20
C LYS A 26 -1.46 16.86 17.79
N ALA A 27 -1.99 15.87 17.08
CA ALA A 27 -2.00 14.49 17.52
C ALA A 27 -0.62 13.82 17.28
N PRO A 28 -0.26 12.78 18.07
CA PRO A 28 0.86 11.93 17.73
C PRO A 28 0.72 11.35 16.32
N ALA A 29 1.82 11.29 15.57
CA ALA A 29 1.83 10.82 14.19
C ALA A 29 1.17 9.43 14.01
N VAL A 30 1.28 8.57 15.02
CA VAL A 30 0.65 7.24 15.04
C VAL A 30 -0.87 7.32 14.88
N ILE A 31 -1.54 8.30 15.50
CA ILE A 31 -2.99 8.47 15.41
C ILE A 31 -3.38 8.87 14.00
N SER A 32 -2.65 9.83 13.41
CA SER A 32 -2.89 10.27 12.03
C SER A 32 -2.68 9.11 11.04
N HIS A 33 -1.64 8.30 11.22
CA HIS A 33 -1.41 7.10 10.41
C HIS A 33 -2.52 6.05 10.59
N ALA A 34 -2.94 5.77 11.83
CA ALA A 34 -4.00 4.80 12.10
C ALA A 34 -5.33 5.23 11.48
N TYR A 35 -5.69 6.51 11.62
CA TYR A 35 -6.87 7.10 10.97
C TYR A 35 -6.81 6.91 9.45
N SER A 36 -5.71 7.32 8.81
CA SER A 36 -5.58 7.20 7.36
C SER A 36 -5.65 5.75 6.89
N LEU A 37 -5.02 4.82 7.61
CA LEU A 37 -5.08 3.39 7.28
C LEU A 37 -6.51 2.84 7.35
N ILE A 38 -7.28 3.19 8.38
CA ILE A 38 -8.68 2.76 8.51
C ILE A 38 -9.51 3.29 7.34
N VAL A 39 -9.38 4.58 7.02
CA VAL A 39 -10.11 5.20 5.91
C VAL A 39 -9.74 4.53 4.57
N ILE A 40 -8.45 4.27 4.35
CA ILE A 40 -7.98 3.62 3.12
C ILE A 40 -8.50 2.18 3.00
N ILE A 41 -8.46 1.38 4.07
CA ILE A 41 -8.91 -0.02 4.03
C ILE A 41 -10.42 -0.11 3.76
N ILE A 42 -11.22 0.72 4.44
CA ILE A 42 -12.68 0.78 4.23
C ILE A 42 -12.98 1.30 2.81
N GLY A 43 -12.28 2.35 2.38
CA GLY A 43 -12.36 2.85 1.01
C GLY A 43 -12.05 1.76 0.00
N TRP A 44 -11.00 0.96 0.21
CA TRP A 44 -10.66 -0.13 -0.70
C TRP A 44 -11.75 -1.21 -0.78
N ALA A 45 -12.45 -1.52 0.32
CA ALA A 45 -13.58 -2.45 0.29
C ALA A 45 -14.68 -1.98 -0.68
N PHE A 46 -15.03 -0.68 -0.68
CA PHE A 46 -15.98 -0.09 -1.63
C PHE A 46 -15.51 -0.18 -3.09
N PHE A 47 -14.20 -0.20 -3.33
CA PHE A 47 -13.65 -0.34 -4.68
C PHE A 47 -13.60 -1.81 -5.14
N TYR A 48 -13.19 -2.70 -4.25
CA TYR A 48 -12.94 -4.11 -4.54
C TYR A 48 -14.23 -4.90 -4.80
N PHE A 49 -15.24 -4.72 -3.94
CA PHE A 49 -16.51 -5.44 -4.08
C PHE A 49 -17.44 -4.73 -5.07
N GLU A 50 -17.76 -5.40 -6.17
CA GLU A 50 -18.80 -4.95 -7.11
C GLU A 50 -20.21 -5.12 -6.56
N ASP A 51 -20.43 -6.25 -5.91
CA ASP A 51 -21.72 -6.64 -5.38
C ASP A 51 -21.90 -6.09 -3.97
N MET A 52 -23.03 -5.39 -3.76
CA MET A 52 -23.42 -4.86 -2.47
C MET A 52 -23.67 -5.96 -1.43
N ALA A 53 -24.08 -7.15 -1.85
CA ALA A 53 -24.26 -8.30 -0.95
C ALA A 53 -22.92 -8.72 -0.33
N LYS A 54 -21.88 -8.90 -1.17
CA LYS A 54 -20.52 -9.25 -0.73
C LYS A 54 -19.90 -8.16 0.15
N LEU A 55 -20.12 -6.89 -0.20
CA LEU A 55 -19.68 -5.76 0.62
C LEU A 55 -20.32 -5.79 2.02
N ARG A 56 -21.62 -6.13 2.11
CA ARG A 56 -22.33 -6.26 3.39
C ARG A 56 -21.80 -7.44 4.21
N GLU A 57 -21.52 -8.57 3.57
CA GLU A 57 -20.90 -9.72 4.23
C GLU A 57 -19.51 -9.38 4.78
N PHE A 58 -18.70 -8.64 4.03
CA PHE A 58 -17.40 -8.15 4.49
C PHE A 58 -17.52 -7.28 5.76
N PHE A 59 -18.41 -6.28 5.76
CA PHE A 59 -18.62 -5.45 6.95
C PHE A 59 -19.22 -6.24 8.12
N ARG A 60 -20.06 -7.23 7.84
CA ARG A 60 -20.59 -8.14 8.87
C ARG A 60 -19.47 -8.99 9.47
N ALA A 61 -18.56 -9.53 8.66
CA ALA A 61 -17.41 -10.28 9.16
C ALA A 61 -16.42 -9.38 9.94
N LEU A 62 -16.32 -8.10 9.60
CA LEU A 62 -15.49 -7.13 10.33
C LEU A 62 -16.11 -6.74 11.68
N ALA A 63 -17.43 -6.60 11.75
CA ALA A 63 -18.15 -6.19 12.96
C ALA A 63 -18.52 -7.34 13.90
N PHE A 64 -18.77 -8.54 13.36
CA PHE A 64 -19.13 -9.74 14.10
C PHE A 64 -17.98 -10.73 14.06
N ASN A 65 -17.52 -11.15 15.24
CA ASN A 65 -16.37 -12.03 15.41
C ASN A 65 -16.60 -13.41 14.80
N ASN A 66 -16.18 -13.61 13.55
CA ASN A 66 -16.21 -14.89 12.85
C ASN A 66 -14.96 -15.76 13.11
N GLY A 67 -14.22 -15.48 14.20
CA GLY A 67 -12.92 -16.07 14.48
C GLY A 67 -11.82 -15.25 13.82
N PHE A 68 -10.82 -14.82 14.61
CA PHE A 68 -9.77 -13.90 14.14
C PHE A 68 -8.87 -14.50 13.07
N VAL A 69 -8.65 -15.82 13.09
CA VAL A 69 -7.79 -16.53 12.14
C VAL A 69 -8.27 -17.97 11.96
N ASN A 70 -8.81 -18.29 10.79
CA ASN A 70 -9.05 -19.66 10.33
C ASN A 70 -7.77 -20.30 9.78
N LEU A 71 -7.75 -21.63 9.66
CA LEU A 71 -6.60 -22.38 9.15
C LEU A 71 -6.18 -21.93 7.74
N THR A 72 -7.16 -21.57 6.90
CA THR A 72 -6.95 -21.04 5.56
C THR A 72 -6.25 -19.69 5.58
N GLU A 73 -6.71 -18.75 6.42
CA GLU A 73 -6.12 -17.41 6.55
C GLU A 73 -4.69 -17.50 7.08
N LYS A 74 -4.44 -18.38 8.05
CA LYS A 74 -3.09 -18.66 8.56
C LYS A 74 -2.16 -19.17 7.46
N THR A 75 -2.66 -20.07 6.61
CA THR A 75 -1.88 -20.66 5.51
C THR A 75 -1.51 -19.59 4.47
N ILE A 76 -2.45 -18.70 4.13
CA ILE A 76 -2.20 -17.56 3.24
C ILE A 76 -1.14 -16.64 3.85
N ILE A 77 -1.28 -16.24 5.12
CA ILE A 77 -0.31 -15.36 5.79
C ILE A 77 1.09 -15.97 5.77
N ILE A 78 1.23 -17.27 6.05
CA ILE A 78 2.53 -17.96 6.04
C ILE A 78 3.12 -18.00 4.63
N ASN A 79 2.32 -18.35 3.61
CA ASN A 79 2.77 -18.42 2.22
C ASN A 79 3.27 -17.06 1.70
N TYR A 80 2.63 -15.97 2.12
CA TYR A 80 3.00 -14.62 1.71
C TYR A 80 3.87 -13.89 2.74
N LEU A 81 4.31 -14.54 3.82
CA LEU A 81 5.01 -13.88 4.92
C LEU A 81 6.30 -13.18 4.46
N ALA A 82 7.07 -13.85 3.59
CA ALA A 82 8.29 -13.28 3.02
C ALA A 82 7.98 -12.01 2.20
N VAL A 83 6.93 -12.04 1.38
CA VAL A 83 6.50 -10.89 0.57
C VAL A 83 6.00 -9.75 1.45
N ILE A 84 5.25 -10.05 2.51
CA ILE A 84 4.76 -9.06 3.48
C ILE A 84 5.93 -8.38 4.18
N ILE A 85 6.91 -9.14 4.67
CA ILE A 85 8.10 -8.59 5.35
C ILE A 85 8.90 -7.70 4.39
N LEU A 86 9.17 -8.18 3.17
CA LEU A 86 9.85 -7.39 2.16
C LEU A 86 9.05 -6.12 1.81
N GLY A 87 7.73 -6.22 1.68
CA GLY A 87 6.83 -5.10 1.43
C GLY A 87 6.89 -4.04 2.54
N ILE A 88 6.88 -4.45 3.81
CA ILE A 88 7.04 -3.53 4.95
C ILE A 88 8.40 -2.84 4.89
N ILE A 89 9.48 -3.61 4.70
CA ILE A 89 10.84 -3.06 4.64
C ILE A 89 10.96 -2.05 3.50
N PHE A 90 10.54 -2.40 2.29
CA PHE A 90 10.66 -1.52 1.12
C PHE A 90 9.65 -0.35 1.09
N SER A 91 8.56 -0.42 1.88
CA SER A 91 7.63 0.71 2.05
C SER A 91 8.16 1.79 3.00
N MET A 92 9.12 1.44 3.87
CA MET A 92 9.81 2.41 4.71
C MET A 92 10.85 3.19 3.87
N PRO A 93 11.25 4.40 4.29
CA PRO A 93 12.28 5.18 3.61
C PRO A 93 13.70 4.60 3.80
N VAL A 94 13.88 3.26 3.76
CA VAL A 94 15.15 2.54 3.92
C VAL A 94 16.21 2.91 2.88
N ILE A 95 15.80 3.40 1.70
CA ILE A 95 16.73 3.81 0.65
C ILE A 95 17.48 5.10 1.03
N GLN A 96 16.88 5.99 1.84
CA GLN A 96 17.49 7.26 2.21
C GLN A 96 18.74 7.14 3.10
N PRO A 97 18.75 6.36 4.20
CA PRO A 97 19.97 6.17 4.99
C PRO A 97 21.06 5.45 4.18
N PHE A 98 20.71 4.49 3.32
CA PHE A 98 21.68 3.84 2.42
C PHE A 98 22.31 4.83 1.43
N LYS A 99 21.53 5.73 0.83
CA LYS A 99 22.06 6.80 -0.03
C LYS A 99 22.96 7.76 0.72
N ASN A 100 22.64 8.10 1.97
CA ASN A 100 23.45 9.01 2.79
C ASN A 100 24.78 8.38 3.22
N VAL A 101 24.77 7.10 3.63
CA VAL A 101 25.99 6.34 3.96
C VAL A 101 26.88 6.19 2.71
N ALA A 102 26.30 5.80 1.57
CA ALA A 102 27.02 5.67 0.31
C ALA A 102 27.60 7.01 -0.18
N ARG A 103 26.91 8.14 0.09
CA ARG A 103 27.39 9.49 -0.26
C ARG A 103 28.54 9.93 0.64
N ASN A 104 28.50 9.61 1.94
CA ASN A 104 29.55 9.97 2.90
C ASN A 104 30.83 9.16 2.71
N LEU A 105 30.73 7.93 2.20
CA LEU A 105 31.88 7.09 1.81
C LEU A 105 32.48 7.47 0.44
N SER A 106 31.75 8.26 -0.36
CA SER A 106 32.05 8.51 -1.78
C SER A 106 32.62 9.92 -1.99
N GLY A 107 33.93 10.06 -1.75
CA GLY A 107 34.67 11.32 -2.00
C GLY A 107 34.90 11.65 -3.48
N SER A 108 34.67 10.71 -4.41
CA SER A 108 35.05 10.86 -5.84
C SER A 108 33.84 10.88 -6.80
N LYS A 109 33.91 11.70 -7.86
CA LYS A 109 32.89 11.81 -8.92
C LYS A 109 32.60 10.46 -9.61
N SER A 110 33.60 9.58 -9.71
CA SER A 110 33.48 8.26 -10.35
C SER A 110 32.55 7.32 -9.56
N HIS A 111 32.65 7.31 -8.23
CA HIS A 111 31.80 6.45 -7.38
C HIS A 111 30.32 6.87 -7.41
N ARG A 112 30.03 8.18 -7.58
CA ARG A 112 28.66 8.67 -7.74
C ARG A 112 28.01 8.18 -9.05
N ALA A 113 28.79 8.14 -10.14
CA ALA A 113 28.31 7.62 -11.42
C ALA A 113 28.01 6.11 -11.34
N VAL A 114 28.85 5.34 -10.67
CA VAL A 114 28.62 3.90 -10.45
C VAL A 114 27.35 3.65 -9.65
N LEU A 115 27.13 4.39 -8.56
CA LEU A 115 25.92 4.27 -7.74
C LEU A 115 24.64 4.65 -8.50
N SER A 116 24.67 5.70 -9.32
CA SER A 116 23.51 6.08 -10.14
C SER A 116 23.20 5.03 -11.21
N THR A 117 24.21 4.48 -11.87
CA THR A 117 24.02 3.44 -12.88
C THR A 117 23.49 2.15 -12.26
N ALA A 118 24.03 1.74 -11.11
CA ALA A 118 23.54 0.59 -10.37
C ALA A 118 22.08 0.77 -9.94
N TYR A 119 21.69 1.98 -9.50
CA TYR A 119 20.30 2.27 -9.14
C TYR A 119 19.35 2.13 -10.34
N VAL A 120 19.70 2.71 -11.49
CA VAL A 120 18.90 2.60 -12.71
C VAL A 120 18.76 1.15 -13.15
N LEU A 121 19.84 0.37 -13.09
CA LEU A 121 19.81 -1.06 -13.43
C LEU A 121 18.93 -1.86 -12.47
N ILE A 122 19.02 -1.63 -11.17
CA ILE A 122 18.17 -2.30 -10.18
C ILE A 122 16.70 -2.00 -10.43
N VAL A 123 16.35 -0.72 -10.65
CA VAL A 123 14.97 -0.31 -10.94
C VAL A 123 14.50 -0.92 -12.25
N GLY A 124 15.31 -0.87 -13.31
CA GLY A 124 14.99 -1.47 -14.61
C GLY A 124 14.75 -2.98 -14.53
N CYS A 125 15.65 -3.71 -13.86
CA CYS A 125 15.48 -5.15 -13.62
C CYS A 125 14.23 -5.45 -12.80
N SER A 126 13.96 -4.66 -11.74
CA SER A 126 12.76 -4.84 -10.93
C SER A 126 11.47 -4.63 -11.74
N MET A 127 11.47 -3.70 -12.69
CA MET A 127 10.35 -3.45 -13.59
C MET A 127 10.13 -4.64 -14.55
N ILE A 128 11.21 -5.22 -15.08
CA ILE A 128 11.14 -6.41 -15.94
C ILE A 128 10.60 -7.60 -15.15
N ILE A 129 11.12 -7.85 -13.95
CA ILE A 129 10.65 -8.94 -13.07
C ILE A 129 9.17 -8.75 -12.71
N SER A 130 8.76 -7.53 -12.37
CA SER A 130 7.36 -7.23 -12.05
C SER A 130 6.45 -7.48 -13.25
N THR A 131 6.87 -7.07 -14.45
CA THR A 131 6.13 -7.34 -15.70
C THR A 131 6.05 -8.83 -15.99
N ALA A 132 7.15 -9.57 -15.84
CA ALA A 132 7.17 -11.02 -16.05
C ALA A 132 6.27 -11.76 -15.07
N ALA A 133 6.24 -11.34 -13.80
CA ALA A 133 5.35 -11.88 -12.78
C ALA A 133 3.87 -11.60 -13.13
N LEU A 134 3.56 -10.42 -13.69
CA LEU A 134 2.21 -10.06 -14.15
C LEU A 134 1.75 -10.89 -15.35
N VAL A 135 2.64 -11.27 -16.27
CA VAL A 135 2.29 -12.06 -17.48
C VAL A 135 1.85 -13.49 -17.11
N GLY A 136 2.43 -14.06 -16.05
CA GLY A 136 2.06 -15.39 -15.57
C GLY A 136 0.79 -15.43 -14.73
N ASP A 137 0.25 -14.28 -14.36
CA ASP A 137 -0.90 -14.17 -13.48
C ASP A 137 -2.14 -13.78 -14.30
N SER A 138 -3.28 -14.45 -14.07
CA SER A 138 -4.53 -14.16 -14.79
C SER A 138 -5.23 -12.91 -14.24
N TYR A 139 -4.45 -11.87 -13.90
CA TYR A 139 -4.97 -10.62 -13.41
C TYR A 139 -5.64 -9.87 -14.55
N ASN A 140 -6.97 -9.87 -14.55
CA ASN A 140 -7.74 -8.83 -15.23
C ASN A 140 -7.27 -7.49 -14.67
N PRO A 141 -6.68 -6.57 -15.48
CA PRO A 141 -6.36 -5.23 -15.02
C PRO A 141 -7.67 -4.46 -14.83
N PHE A 142 -8.28 -4.70 -13.68
CA PHE A 142 -9.59 -4.25 -13.24
C PHE A 142 -9.75 -2.73 -13.34
N LEU A 143 -8.67 -1.98 -13.17
CA LEU A 143 -8.68 -0.52 -13.22
C LEU A 143 -9.03 0.05 -14.61
N TYR A 144 -8.78 -0.67 -15.71
CA TYR A 144 -8.98 -0.12 -17.06
C TYR A 144 -10.19 -0.67 -17.80
N PHE A 145 -10.74 -1.80 -17.37
CA PHE A 145 -11.91 -2.43 -18.02
C PHE A 145 -13.25 -2.08 -17.36
N ARG A 146 -13.24 -1.28 -16.29
CA ARG A 146 -14.42 -0.88 -15.51
C ARG A 146 -14.91 0.55 -15.82
N PHE A 147 -14.27 1.22 -16.78
CA PHE A 147 -14.64 2.54 -17.30
C PHE A 147 -15.04 2.43 -18.77
#